data_AF-A0A3S0XUE5-F1
#
_entry.id   AF-A0A3S0XUE5-F1
#
_cell.length_a   1.000
_cell.length_b   1.000
_cell.length_c   1.000
_cell.angle_alpha   90.00
_cell.angle_beta   90.00
_cell.angle_gamma   90.00
#
_symmetry.space_group_name_H-M   'P 1'
#
loop_
_entity.id
_entity.type
_entity.pdbx_description
1 polymer ?
#
loop_
_entity_poly.entity_id
_entity_poly.type
_entity_poly.pdbx_seq_one_letter_code
_entity_poly.pdbx_strand_id
1 'polypeptide(L)' 'MKKAWGKLTDDDLKVIEGSHQEIFGKLQKYYGYSTDQAKKAVKDFQDSMRHH' A
#
# COMPACT_ATOMS: atom_id res chain seq x y z
N MET A 1 -13.03 -2.64 -2.29
CA MET A 1 -11.85 -3.52 -2.35
C MET A 1 -11.06 -3.38 -1.05
N LYS A 2 -11.20 -4.27 -0.06
CA LYS A 2 -10.58 -4.10 1.29
C LYS A 2 -9.86 -5.33 1.86
N LYS A 3 -9.59 -6.36 1.05
CA LYS A 3 -9.10 -7.65 1.57
C LYS A 3 -7.59 -7.85 1.49
N ALA A 4 -6.89 -7.18 0.56
CA ALA A 4 -5.44 -7.38 0.38
C ALA A 4 -4.59 -6.73 1.48
N TRP A 5 -5.14 -5.71 2.15
CA TRP A 5 -4.42 -4.86 3.09
C TRP A 5 -4.99 -4.91 4.51
N GLY A 6 -5.64 -5.99 4.93
CA GLY A 6 -6.25 -6.07 6.28
C GLY A 6 -5.30 -5.85 7.48
N LYS A 7 -3.99 -5.72 7.23
CA LYS A 7 -2.94 -5.37 8.21
C LYS A 7 -2.50 -3.89 8.15
N LEU A 8 -2.84 -3.16 7.08
CA LEU A 8 -2.58 -1.74 6.92
C LEU A 8 -3.94 -1.06 6.79
N THR A 9 -4.28 -0.27 7.80
CA THR A 9 -5.58 0.39 7.87
C THR A 9 -5.65 1.46 6.77
N ASP A 10 -6.84 1.76 6.24
CA ASP A 10 -7.06 2.92 5.34
C ASP A 10 -6.41 4.20 5.92
N ASP A 11 -6.38 4.34 7.25
CA ASP A 11 -5.75 5.45 7.97
C ASP A 11 -4.22 5.45 7.85
N ASP A 12 -3.57 4.29 8.04
CA ASP A 12 -2.13 4.13 7.79
C ASP A 12 -1.80 4.54 6.37
N LEU A 13 -2.62 4.13 5.40
CA LEU A 13 -2.35 4.37 4.00
C LEU A 13 -2.62 5.83 3.59
N LYS A 14 -3.59 6.51 4.24
CA LYS A 14 -3.82 7.96 4.11
C LYS A 14 -2.65 8.80 4.63
N VAL A 15 -2.06 8.41 5.76
CA VAL A 15 -0.87 9.10 6.28
C VAL A 15 0.31 8.96 5.30
N ILE A 16 0.37 7.85 4.56
CA ILE A 16 1.44 7.56 3.60
C ILE A 16 1.07 8.01 2.17
N GLU A 17 -0.08 8.62 1.94
CA GLU A 17 -0.59 9.07 0.63
C GLU A 17 0.37 10.02 -0.11
N GLY A 18 1.30 10.66 0.60
CA GLY A 18 2.37 11.48 0.02
C GLY A 18 3.67 10.75 -0.35
N SER A 19 3.86 9.47 0.00
CA SER A 19 5.16 8.80 -0.15
C SER A 19 5.07 7.31 -0.53
N HIS A 20 5.01 7.03 -1.84
CA HIS A 20 5.05 5.67 -2.39
C HIS A 20 6.24 4.84 -1.91
N GLN A 21 7.41 5.47 -1.70
CA GLN A 21 8.60 4.79 -1.18
C GLN A 21 8.39 4.26 0.24
N GLU A 22 7.60 4.95 1.05
CA GLU A 22 7.38 4.58 2.43
C GLU A 22 6.38 3.41 2.55
N ILE A 23 5.33 3.38 1.72
CA ILE A 23 4.44 2.21 1.60
C ILE A 23 5.24 1.01 1.09
N PHE A 24 6.08 1.21 0.08
CA PHE A 24 6.93 0.15 -0.47
C PHE A 24 7.85 -0.45 0.59
N GLY A 25 8.53 0.37 1.38
CA GLY A 25 9.39 -0.10 2.47
C GLY A 25 8.62 -0.82 3.59
N LYS A 26 7.43 -0.32 3.94
CA LYS A 26 6.54 -0.97 4.92
C LYS A 26 6.04 -2.31 4.41
N LEU A 27 5.65 -2.42 3.14
CA LEU A 27 5.22 -3.68 2.52
C LEU A 27 6.29 -4.75 2.56
N GLN A 28 7.53 -4.38 2.22
CA GLN A 28 8.65 -5.31 2.30
C GLN A 28 8.92 -5.73 3.76
N LYS A 29 8.87 -4.80 4.72
CA LYS A 29 9.13 -5.11 6.15
C LYS A 29 8.03 -5.91 6.84
N TYR A 30 6.76 -5.54 6.66
CA TYR A 30 5.64 -6.11 7.41
C TYR A 30 5.03 -7.35 6.76
N TYR A 31 5.15 -7.45 5.43
CA TYR A 31 4.56 -8.54 4.65
C TYR A 31 5.60 -9.40 3.94
N GLY A 32 6.88 -9.01 3.94
CA GLY A 32 7.92 -9.74 3.21
C GLY A 32 7.72 -9.72 1.70
N TYR A 33 6.99 -8.72 1.18
CA TYR A 33 6.66 -8.67 -0.24
C TYR A 33 7.91 -8.48 -1.10
N SER A 34 7.93 -9.17 -2.23
CA SER A 34 8.90 -8.90 -3.28
C SER A 34 8.66 -7.52 -3.87
N THR A 35 9.70 -6.92 -4.46
CA THR A 35 9.62 -5.62 -5.14
C THR A 35 8.44 -5.52 -6.10
N ASP A 36 8.15 -6.58 -6.85
CA ASP A 36 7.01 -6.61 -7.77
C ASP A 36 5.65 -6.58 -7.06
N GLN A 37 5.47 -7.44 -6.06
CA GLN A 37 4.26 -7.46 -5.24
C GLN A 37 4.03 -6.13 -4.53
N ALA A 38 5.10 -5.54 -4.01
CA ALA A 38 5.03 -4.25 -3.34
C ALA A 38 4.65 -3.12 -4.31
N LYS A 39 5.24 -3.08 -5.51
CA LYS A 39 4.84 -2.15 -6.57
C LYS A 39 3.39 -2.32 -7.00
N LYS A 40 2.96 -3.56 -7.21
CA LYS A 40 1.57 -3.86 -7.62
C LYS A 40 0.57 -3.44 -6.55
N ALA A 41 0.90 -3.69 -5.29
CA ALA A 41 0.06 -3.29 -4.17
C ALA A 41 -0.04 -1.75 -4.07
N VAL A 42 1.09 -1.03 -4.15
CA VAL A 42 1.09 0.46 -4.16
C VAL A 42 0.27 1.01 -5.31
N LYS A 43 0.39 0.43 -6.51
CA LYS A 43 -0.38 0.85 -7.69
C LYS A 43 -1.89 0.62 -7.53
N ASP A 44 -2.28 -0.54 -7.01
CA ASP A 44 -3.68 -0.89 -6.71
C ASP A 44 -4.28 0.06 -5.67
N PHE A 45 -3.47 0.45 -4.69
CA PHE A 45 -3.85 1.41 -3.67
C PHE A 45 -4.05 2.83 -4.23
N GLN A 46 -3.10 3.32 -5.05
CA GLN A 46 -3.25 4.61 -5.73
C GLN A 46 -4.50 4.69 -6.61
N ASP A 47 -4.79 3.61 -7.33
CA ASP A 47 -5.97 3.52 -8.21
C ASP A 47 -7.27 3.58 -7.39
N SER A 48 -7.31 2.88 -6.25
CA SER A 48 -8.46 2.88 -5.35
C SER A 48 -8.66 4.22 -4.63
N MET A 49 -7.61 5.02 -4.41
CA MET A 49 -7.73 6.36 -3.82
C MET A 49 -8.15 7.43 -4.81
N ARG A 50 -7.82 7.28 -6.09
CA ARG A 50 -8.26 8.20 -7.14
C ARG A 50 -9.78 8.12 -7.42
N HIS A 51 -10.43 7.08 -6.93
CA HIS A 51 -11.86 6.82 -7.08
C HIS A 51 -12.68 7.09 -5.79
N HIS A 52 -12.08 7.73 -4.78
CA HIS A 52 -12.72 8.20 -3.55
C HIS A 52 -12.56 9.72 -3.42
#